data_AF-A0A8T5F9A5-F1
#
_entry.id   AF-A0A8T5F9A5-F1
#
_cell.length_a   1.000
_cell.length_b   1.000
_cell.length_c   1.000
_cell.angle_alpha   90.00
_cell.angle_beta   90.00
_cell.angle_gamma   90.00
#
_symmetry.space_group_name_H-M   'P 1'
#
loop_
_entity.id
_entity.type
_entity.pdbx_description
1 polymer ?
#
loop_
_entity_poly.entity_id
_entity_poly.type
_entity_poly.pdbx_seq_one_letter_code
_entity_poly.pdbx_strand_id
1 'polypeptide(L)'
;PNNREKQNDMRAMGNLCRFHDIRYDTNLHEQFTSWLKRKEIKWNVTSNRSNYHIASQVSLDDVLSSVDSLPQKYKMFGLFVLSTGLRTEESIVAYNNHSKICRNGVMELFWDRKTKKTNAVFCHPEIHNKITSTINKSGIKRHMNSKILGCELRYLRKLNYTINATKIDPLLAEFMQGRRGNVSQRHYFLPLMSNNQKKWNKIWENIIKKIICIKA
;
A
#
# COMPACT_ATOMS: atom_id res chain seq x y z
N PRO A 1 9.24 -15.35 -22.32
CA PRO A 1 7.78 -15.25 -22.05
C PRO A 1 7.33 -16.32 -21.02
N ASN A 2 6.49 -15.95 -20.05
CA ASN A 2 6.00 -16.85 -18.99
C ASN A 2 4.71 -17.54 -19.47
N ASN A 3 4.83 -18.62 -20.26
CA ASN A 3 3.70 -19.38 -20.80
C ASN A 3 3.26 -20.51 -19.84
N ARG A 4 2.00 -20.93 -19.94
CA ARG A 4 1.35 -22.00 -19.15
C ARG A 4 2.09 -23.33 -19.23
N GLU A 5 2.57 -23.70 -20.41
CA GLU A 5 3.35 -24.93 -20.63
C GLU A 5 4.61 -24.94 -19.77
N LYS A 6 5.40 -23.86 -19.84
CA LYS A 6 6.57 -23.67 -18.98
C LYS A 6 6.22 -23.82 -17.49
N GLN A 7 5.10 -23.27 -17.02
CA GLN A 7 4.70 -23.41 -15.61
C GLN A 7 4.31 -24.85 -15.24
N ASN A 8 3.71 -25.59 -16.17
CA ASN A 8 3.37 -27.00 -15.98
C ASN A 8 4.64 -27.86 -15.93
N ASP A 9 5.59 -27.64 -16.84
CA ASP A 9 6.88 -28.35 -16.85
C ASP A 9 7.64 -28.12 -15.55
N MET A 10 7.66 -26.87 -15.10
CA MET A 10 8.29 -26.47 -13.84
C MET A 10 7.65 -27.14 -12.61
N ARG A 11 6.33 -27.33 -12.62
CA ARG A 11 5.62 -28.06 -11.55
C ARG A 11 5.89 -29.56 -11.60
N ALA A 12 5.92 -30.14 -12.79
CA ALA A 12 6.23 -31.56 -12.98
C ALA A 12 7.63 -31.89 -12.46
N MET A 13 8.64 -31.08 -12.81
CA MET A 13 10.00 -31.26 -12.30
C MET A 13 10.09 -31.05 -10.79
N GLY A 14 9.39 -30.07 -10.22
CA GLY A 14 9.34 -29.88 -8.76
C GLY A 14 8.74 -31.08 -8.03
N ASN A 15 7.71 -31.70 -8.58
CA ASN A 15 7.10 -32.90 -8.00
C ASN A 15 8.04 -34.12 -8.10
N LEU A 16 8.78 -34.27 -9.21
CA LEU A 16 9.79 -35.32 -9.35
C LEU A 16 10.93 -35.17 -8.34
N CYS A 17 11.42 -33.95 -8.12
CA CYS A 17 12.44 -33.69 -7.09
C CYS A 17 11.92 -34.02 -5.69
N ARG A 18 10.65 -33.70 -5.36
CA ARG A 18 10.05 -34.08 -4.07
C ARG A 18 9.91 -35.59 -3.91
N PHE A 19 9.49 -36.28 -4.96
CA PHE A 19 9.41 -37.74 -4.94
C PHE A 19 10.78 -38.36 -4.67
N HIS A 20 11.82 -37.84 -5.32
CA HIS A 20 13.20 -38.28 -5.09
C HIS A 20 13.64 -38.05 -3.65
N ASP A 21 13.39 -36.86 -3.10
CA ASP A 21 13.72 -36.54 -1.71
C ASP A 21 13.03 -37.46 -0.70
N ILE A 22 11.75 -37.77 -0.92
CA ILE A 22 10.99 -38.70 -0.06
C ILE A 22 11.52 -40.14 -0.15
N ARG A 23 11.92 -40.58 -1.35
CA ARG A 23 12.31 -41.98 -1.60
C ARG A 23 13.75 -42.29 -1.21
N TYR A 24 14.64 -41.31 -1.31
CA TYR A 24 16.09 -41.50 -1.18
C TYR A 24 16.72 -40.62 -0.11
N ASP A 25 15.91 -39.92 0.70
CA ASP A 25 16.35 -39.00 1.76
C ASP A 25 17.38 -37.96 1.26
N THR A 26 17.01 -37.26 0.19
CA THR A 26 17.84 -36.22 -0.45
C THR A 26 17.25 -34.82 -0.27
N ASN A 27 18.01 -33.80 -0.72
CA ASN A 27 17.59 -32.39 -0.72
C ASN A 27 17.51 -31.78 -2.14
N LEU A 28 17.27 -32.61 -3.14
CA LEU A 28 17.25 -32.25 -4.56
C LEU A 28 16.19 -31.19 -4.86
N HIS A 29 15.02 -31.24 -4.23
CA HIS A 29 13.97 -30.22 -4.40
C HIS A 29 14.41 -28.84 -3.90
N GLU A 30 15.17 -28.77 -2.81
CA GLU A 30 15.72 -27.52 -2.29
C GLU A 30 16.78 -26.95 -3.24
N GLN A 31 17.69 -27.79 -3.74
CA GLN A 31 18.72 -27.40 -4.71
C GLN A 31 18.08 -26.89 -6.01
N PHE A 32 17.04 -27.59 -6.50
CA PHE A 32 16.27 -27.23 -7.68
C PHE A 32 15.57 -25.87 -7.50
N THR A 33 14.88 -25.67 -6.38
CA THR A 33 14.21 -24.41 -6.06
C THR A 33 15.20 -23.24 -5.95
N SER A 34 16.37 -23.48 -5.36
CA SER A 34 17.45 -22.49 -5.25
C SER A 34 18.09 -22.18 -6.61
N TRP A 35 18.21 -23.17 -7.49
CA TRP A 35 18.63 -22.97 -8.88
C TRP A 35 17.62 -22.14 -9.67
N LEU A 36 16.31 -22.39 -9.48
CA LEU A 36 15.26 -21.57 -10.11
C LEU A 36 15.29 -20.14 -9.65
N LYS A 37 15.44 -19.89 -8.34
CA LYS A 37 15.60 -18.53 -7.82
C LYS A 37 16.83 -17.81 -8.39
N ARG A 38 17.91 -18.54 -8.70
CA ARG A 38 19.11 -17.99 -9.35
C ARG A 38 18.89 -17.69 -10.85
N LYS A 39 18.01 -18.43 -11.52
CA LYS A 39 17.72 -18.32 -12.96
C LYS A 39 16.50 -17.46 -13.28
N GLU A 40 15.59 -17.26 -12.35
CA GLU A 40 14.55 -16.25 -12.46
C GLU A 40 15.21 -14.88 -12.61
N ILE A 41 14.68 -14.08 -13.54
CA ILE A 41 15.12 -12.72 -13.82
C ILE A 41 15.24 -12.00 -12.48
N LYS A 42 16.48 -11.80 -12.01
CA LYS A 42 16.75 -10.82 -10.96
C LYS A 42 16.17 -9.54 -11.51
N TRP A 43 15.14 -9.01 -10.85
CA TRP A 43 14.74 -7.65 -11.11
C TRP A 43 15.98 -6.83 -10.84
N ASN A 44 16.70 -6.46 -11.91
CA ASN A 44 17.58 -5.31 -11.85
C ASN A 44 16.62 -4.17 -11.54
N VAL A 45 16.50 -3.88 -10.25
CA VAL A 45 16.04 -2.58 -9.82
C VAL A 45 17.19 -1.67 -10.21
N THR A 46 17.23 -1.28 -11.48
CA THR A 46 17.99 -0.11 -11.95
C THR A 46 17.36 1.09 -11.28
N SER A 47 17.58 1.20 -9.98
CA SER A 47 17.44 2.44 -9.27
C SER A 47 18.73 3.20 -9.59
N ASN A 48 18.66 4.15 -10.51
CA ASN A 48 19.77 5.10 -10.76
C ASN A 48 20.08 5.99 -9.54
N ARG A 49 19.52 5.68 -8.35
CA ARG A 49 19.69 6.40 -7.10
C ARG A 49 19.77 5.40 -5.95
N SER A 50 20.59 5.68 -4.95
CA SER A 50 20.63 4.88 -3.73
C SER A 50 19.26 4.86 -3.04
N ASN A 51 18.82 3.70 -2.56
CA ASN A 51 17.58 3.58 -1.77
C ASN A 51 17.62 4.47 -0.52
N TYR A 52 18.81 4.71 0.05
CA TYR A 52 19.02 5.65 1.14
C TYR A 52 18.73 7.09 0.71
N HIS A 53 19.21 7.50 -0.47
CA HIS A 53 18.91 8.83 -1.04
C HIS A 53 17.41 9.01 -1.33
N ILE A 54 16.74 7.95 -1.80
CA ILE A 54 15.30 7.97 -2.03
C ILE A 54 14.51 8.06 -0.70
N ALA A 55 15.02 7.45 0.36
CA ALA A 55 14.42 7.48 1.69
C ALA A 55 14.66 8.80 2.42
N SER A 56 15.79 9.48 2.17
CA SER A 56 16.17 10.73 2.83
C SER A 56 15.62 12.00 2.16
N GLN A 57 15.20 11.95 0.89
CA GLN A 57 14.85 13.15 0.12
C GLN A 57 13.44 13.70 0.33
N VAL A 58 12.53 12.99 0.98
CA VAL A 58 11.13 13.42 1.06
C VAL A 58 10.72 13.55 2.52
N SER A 59 10.92 14.74 3.09
CA SER A 59 10.40 15.05 4.41
C SER A 59 8.87 15.07 4.39
N LEU A 60 8.25 14.75 5.52
CA LEU A 60 6.80 14.84 5.63
C LEU A 60 6.32 16.28 5.39
N ASP A 61 7.04 17.28 5.92
CA ASP A 61 6.64 18.68 5.83
C ASP A 61 6.72 19.23 4.38
N ASP A 62 7.70 18.81 3.57
CA ASP A 62 7.77 19.18 2.15
C ASP A 62 6.59 18.63 1.35
N VAL A 63 6.19 17.39 1.66
CA VAL A 63 5.03 16.76 1.03
C VAL A 63 3.74 17.43 1.48
N LEU A 64 3.61 17.77 2.77
CA LEU A 64 2.44 18.47 3.28
C LEU A 64 2.29 19.85 2.61
N SER A 65 3.40 20.59 2.48
CA SER A 65 3.43 21.89 1.79
C SER A 65 3.02 21.76 0.32
N SER A 66 3.51 20.72 -0.35
CA SER A 66 3.16 20.42 -1.75
C SER A 66 1.71 19.97 -1.92
N VAL A 67 1.14 19.27 -0.94
CA VAL A 67 -0.29 18.89 -0.93
C VAL A 67 -1.17 20.11 -0.66
N ASP A 68 -0.73 21.04 0.19
CA ASP A 68 -1.47 22.25 0.53
C ASP A 68 -1.57 23.24 -0.63
N SER A 69 -0.60 23.24 -1.56
CA SER A 69 -0.66 24.07 -2.78
C SER A 69 -1.64 23.55 -3.84
N LEU A 70 -2.17 22.33 -3.68
CA LEU A 70 -3.10 21.74 -4.63
C LEU A 70 -4.48 22.40 -4.57
N PRO A 71 -5.23 22.41 -5.69
CA PRO A 71 -6.65 22.76 -5.65
C PRO A 71 -7.41 21.89 -4.65
N GLN A 72 -8.40 22.47 -3.95
CA GLN A 72 -9.03 21.87 -2.76
C GLN A 72 -9.42 20.40 -2.94
N LYS A 73 -10.00 20.06 -4.09
CA LYS A 73 -10.38 18.68 -4.45
C LYS A 73 -9.18 17.71 -4.45
N TYR A 74 -8.05 18.10 -5.04
CA TYR A 74 -6.83 17.28 -5.09
C TYR A 74 -6.02 17.33 -3.79
N LYS A 75 -6.13 18.42 -3.03
CA LYS A 75 -5.62 18.52 -1.65
C LYS A 75 -6.28 17.46 -0.76
N MET A 76 -7.62 17.41 -0.76
CA MET A 76 -8.36 16.39 0.00
C MET A 76 -8.04 14.97 -0.45
N PHE A 77 -7.92 14.75 -1.76
CA PHE A 77 -7.48 13.45 -2.28
C PHE A 77 -6.05 13.10 -1.87
N GLY A 78 -5.11 14.05 -1.91
CA GLY A 78 -3.72 13.86 -1.48
C GLY A 78 -3.63 13.47 0.00
N LEU A 79 -4.37 14.17 0.87
CA LEU A 79 -4.51 13.83 2.29
C LEU A 79 -5.12 12.43 2.49
N PHE A 80 -6.13 12.08 1.69
CA PHE A 80 -6.74 10.75 1.71
C PHE A 80 -5.73 9.67 1.33
N VAL A 81 -4.95 9.85 0.26
CA VAL A 81 -3.91 8.89 -0.15
C VAL A 81 -2.82 8.77 0.93
N LEU A 82 -2.40 9.90 1.50
CA LEU A 82 -1.38 9.94 2.54
C LEU A 82 -1.83 9.22 3.82
N SER A 83 -3.08 9.41 4.26
CA SER A 83 -3.60 8.80 5.48
C SER A 83 -3.99 7.32 5.30
N THR A 84 -4.54 6.94 4.14
CA THR A 84 -4.98 5.55 3.88
C THR A 84 -3.84 4.65 3.38
N GLY A 85 -2.83 5.22 2.72
CA GLY A 85 -1.73 4.46 2.14
C GLY A 85 -2.13 3.58 0.95
N LEU A 86 -3.29 3.82 0.33
CA LEU A 86 -3.77 3.07 -0.82
C LEU A 86 -2.96 3.37 -2.09
N ARG A 87 -2.93 2.41 -3.04
CA ARG A 87 -2.36 2.68 -4.38
C ARG A 87 -3.29 3.60 -5.15
N THR A 88 -2.76 4.39 -6.09
CA THR A 88 -3.54 5.36 -6.88
C THR A 88 -4.91 4.85 -7.34
N GLU A 89 -4.97 3.69 -7.99
CA GLU A 89 -6.25 3.13 -8.48
C GLU A 89 -7.18 2.71 -7.33
N GLU A 90 -6.64 2.10 -6.29
CA GLU A 90 -7.39 1.70 -5.09
C GLU A 90 -7.93 2.95 -4.38
N SER A 91 -7.11 4.01 -4.29
CA SER A 91 -7.46 5.29 -3.68
C SER A 91 -8.56 6.00 -4.45
N ILE A 92 -8.52 6.03 -5.79
CA ILE A 92 -9.59 6.66 -6.60
C ILE A 92 -10.93 6.00 -6.28
N VAL A 93 -10.98 4.67 -6.32
CA VAL A 93 -12.23 3.94 -6.08
C VAL A 93 -12.69 4.11 -4.64
N ALA A 94 -11.78 3.98 -3.66
CA ALA A 94 -12.11 4.12 -2.25
C ALA A 94 -12.58 5.54 -1.91
N TYR A 95 -11.90 6.57 -2.45
CA TYR A 95 -12.25 7.97 -2.25
C TYR A 95 -13.62 8.28 -2.85
N ASN A 96 -13.90 7.83 -4.08
CA ASN A 96 -15.18 8.09 -4.74
C ASN A 96 -16.35 7.31 -4.12
N ASN A 97 -16.09 6.25 -3.37
CA ASN A 97 -17.11 5.41 -2.73
C ASN A 97 -17.01 5.40 -1.20
N HIS A 98 -16.32 6.38 -0.60
CA HIS A 98 -15.93 6.35 0.81
C HIS A 98 -17.12 6.14 1.75
N SER A 99 -18.25 6.81 1.52
CA SER A 99 -19.46 6.67 2.35
C SER A 99 -20.10 5.29 2.30
N LYS A 100 -19.92 4.55 1.19
CA LYS A 100 -20.51 3.21 1.02
C LYS A 100 -19.66 2.12 1.69
N ILE A 101 -18.35 2.31 1.74
CA ILE A 101 -17.38 1.27 2.14
C ILE A 101 -16.79 1.52 3.53
N CYS A 102 -16.89 2.75 4.06
CA CYS A 102 -16.43 3.09 5.39
C CYS A 102 -17.45 2.63 6.43
N ARG A 103 -17.00 1.81 7.38
CA ARG A 103 -17.76 1.37 8.54
C ARG A 103 -17.00 1.77 9.79
N ASN A 104 -17.54 2.73 10.54
CA ASN A 104 -16.95 3.24 11.77
C ASN A 104 -15.47 3.62 11.62
N GLY A 105 -15.11 4.37 10.57
CA GLY A 105 -13.74 4.84 10.35
C GLY A 105 -12.75 3.77 9.87
N VAL A 106 -13.23 2.61 9.41
CA VAL A 106 -12.44 1.60 8.70
C VAL A 106 -13.09 1.32 7.34
N MET A 107 -12.29 1.36 6.27
CA MET A 107 -12.73 1.01 4.92
C MET A 107 -12.21 -0.38 4.58
N GLU A 108 -13.13 -1.33 4.43
CA GLU A 108 -12.83 -2.68 3.98
C GLU A 108 -12.84 -2.73 2.45
N LEU A 109 -11.69 -3.07 1.86
CA LEU A 109 -11.47 -3.00 0.42
C LEU A 109 -11.19 -4.41 -0.13
N PHE A 110 -12.24 -5.03 -0.66
CA PHE A 110 -12.21 -6.36 -1.25
C PHE A 110 -11.77 -6.32 -2.71
N TRP A 111 -10.47 -6.20 -2.93
CA TRP A 111 -9.87 -6.34 -4.25
C TRP A 111 -9.57 -7.82 -4.51
N ASP A 112 -10.41 -8.49 -5.29
CA ASP A 112 -10.11 -9.86 -5.73
C ASP A 112 -9.10 -9.82 -6.89
N ARG A 113 -7.80 -9.84 -6.57
CA ARG A 113 -6.73 -9.95 -7.57
C ARG A 113 -5.89 -11.17 -7.28
N LYS A 114 -5.45 -11.87 -8.33
CA LYS A 114 -4.58 -13.08 -8.29
C LYS A 114 -3.41 -13.03 -7.29
N THR A 115 -2.87 -11.84 -6.99
CA THR A 115 -1.69 -11.66 -6.12
C THR A 115 -1.95 -10.81 -4.87
N LYS A 116 -3.18 -10.33 -4.65
CA LYS A 116 -3.52 -9.51 -3.48
C LYS A 116 -4.88 -9.91 -2.93
N LYS A 117 -4.87 -10.35 -1.68
CA LYS A 117 -6.09 -10.57 -0.90
C LYS A 117 -6.42 -9.26 -0.18
N THR A 118 -7.72 -8.93 -0.17
CA THR A 118 -8.42 -7.86 0.57
C THR A 118 -7.63 -7.23 1.72
N ASN A 119 -7.68 -5.90 1.80
CA ASN A 119 -7.14 -5.14 2.92
C ASN A 119 -8.25 -4.31 3.56
N ALA A 120 -8.03 -3.88 4.79
CA ALA A 120 -8.76 -2.77 5.37
C ALA A 120 -7.78 -1.63 5.66
N VAL A 121 -8.27 -0.40 5.56
CA VAL A 121 -7.50 0.81 5.90
C VAL A 121 -8.35 1.71 6.79
N PHE A 122 -7.69 2.49 7.63
CA PHE A 122 -8.39 3.51 8.40
C PHE A 122 -8.90 4.63 7.49
N CYS A 123 -10.00 5.25 7.90
CA CYS A 123 -10.58 6.42 7.26
C CYS A 123 -10.69 7.53 8.32
N HIS A 124 -9.93 8.61 8.14
CA HIS A 124 -9.94 9.71 9.10
C HIS A 124 -11.28 10.46 9.02
N PRO A 125 -11.97 10.71 10.16
CA PRO A 125 -13.29 11.33 10.15
C PRO A 125 -13.28 12.73 9.53
N GLU A 126 -12.27 13.55 9.82
CA GLU A 126 -12.18 14.91 9.24
C GLU A 126 -12.02 14.89 7.71
N ILE A 127 -11.28 13.91 7.17
CA ILE A 127 -11.14 13.77 5.72
C ILE A 127 -12.46 13.27 5.16
N HIS A 128 -13.00 12.19 5.73
CA HIS A 128 -14.25 11.57 5.30
C HIS A 128 -15.39 12.58 5.17
N ASN A 129 -15.56 13.44 6.17
CA ASN A 129 -16.64 14.44 6.21
C ASN A 129 -16.43 15.60 5.23
N LYS A 130 -15.18 15.84 4.79
CA LYS A 130 -14.83 16.92 3.85
C LYS A 130 -14.74 16.46 2.39
N ILE A 131 -14.95 15.18 2.10
CA ILE A 131 -15.04 14.68 0.73
C ILE A 131 -16.41 15.07 0.16
N THR A 132 -16.41 16.02 -0.77
CA THR A 132 -17.63 16.51 -1.44
C THR A 132 -17.63 16.28 -2.95
N SER A 133 -16.53 15.77 -3.51
CA SER A 133 -16.37 15.62 -4.96
C SER A 133 -15.65 14.32 -5.31
N THR A 134 -15.80 13.88 -6.56
CA THR A 134 -15.17 12.65 -7.08
C THR A 134 -13.93 12.94 -7.91
N ILE A 135 -12.93 12.08 -7.85
CA ILE A 135 -11.65 12.22 -8.55
C ILE A 135 -11.59 11.26 -9.74
N ASN A 136 -10.90 11.66 -10.81
CA ASN A 136 -10.61 10.79 -11.95
C ASN A 136 -9.10 10.75 -12.24
N LYS A 137 -8.68 9.73 -13.00
CA LYS A 137 -7.27 9.45 -13.29
C LYS A 137 -6.59 10.55 -14.11
N SER A 138 -7.30 11.16 -15.06
CA SER A 138 -6.77 12.26 -15.89
C SER A 138 -6.51 13.51 -15.04
N GLY A 139 -7.41 13.84 -14.12
CA GLY A 139 -7.25 14.93 -13.17
C GLY A 139 -6.06 14.74 -12.25
N ILE A 140 -5.86 13.54 -11.71
CA ILE A 140 -4.67 13.22 -10.90
C ILE A 140 -3.38 13.41 -11.72
N LYS A 141 -3.34 12.87 -12.95
CA LYS A 141 -2.16 13.03 -13.81
C LYS A 141 -1.84 14.50 -14.10
N ARG A 142 -2.87 15.34 -14.23
CA ARG A 142 -2.72 16.78 -14.50
C ARG A 142 -2.27 17.55 -13.26
N HIS A 143 -2.92 17.34 -12.12
CA HIS A 143 -2.77 18.20 -10.93
C HIS A 143 -1.86 17.63 -9.84
N MET A 144 -1.53 16.34 -9.89
CA MET A 144 -0.74 15.65 -8.86
C MET A 144 0.43 14.86 -9.48
N ASN A 145 1.05 15.44 -10.50
CA ASN A 145 2.26 14.88 -11.08
C ASN A 145 3.47 15.19 -10.18
N SER A 146 4.59 14.50 -10.44
CA SER A 146 5.79 14.61 -9.62
C SER A 146 6.45 15.99 -9.63
N LYS A 147 6.21 16.82 -10.66
CA LYS A 147 6.71 18.19 -10.70
C LYS A 147 5.97 19.10 -9.72
N ILE A 148 4.67 18.87 -9.54
CA ILE A 148 3.82 19.63 -8.61
C ILE A 148 4.02 19.14 -7.17
N LEU A 149 4.04 17.82 -6.98
CA LEU A 149 4.16 17.21 -5.65
C LEU A 149 5.58 17.16 -5.09
N GLY A 150 6.59 17.48 -5.91
CA GLY A 150 8.01 17.23 -5.60
C GLY A 150 8.39 15.75 -5.54
N CYS A 151 7.42 14.83 -5.60
CA CYS A 151 7.62 13.38 -5.54
C CYS A 151 6.54 12.62 -6.31
N GLU A 152 6.78 11.34 -6.65
CA GLU A 152 5.73 10.50 -7.22
C GLU A 152 4.62 10.24 -6.19
N LEU A 153 3.36 10.16 -6.63
CA LEU A 153 2.21 9.90 -5.74
C LEU A 153 2.39 8.64 -4.85
N ARG A 154 3.15 7.65 -5.33
CA ARG A 154 3.46 6.44 -4.57
C ARG A 154 4.29 6.69 -3.29
N TYR A 155 4.96 7.85 -3.17
CA TYR A 155 5.72 8.21 -1.97
C TYR A 155 4.81 8.56 -0.80
N LEU A 156 3.62 9.13 -1.04
CA LEU A 156 2.60 9.34 0.00
C LEU A 156 2.29 8.02 0.74
N ARG A 157 2.17 6.94 -0.04
CA ARG A 157 1.97 5.58 0.48
C ARG A 157 3.18 5.04 1.27
N LYS A 158 4.41 5.41 0.90
CA LYS A 158 5.61 5.04 1.66
C LYS A 158 5.65 5.79 3.00
N LEU A 159 5.36 7.08 3.00
CA LEU A 159 5.27 7.90 4.22
C LEU A 159 4.20 7.36 5.17
N ASN A 160 3.02 7.01 4.64
CA ASN A 160 1.97 6.34 5.40
C ASN A 160 2.49 5.09 6.12
N TYR A 161 3.19 4.22 5.38
CA TYR A 161 3.75 3.00 5.94
C TYR A 161 4.76 3.31 7.04
N THR A 162 5.71 4.21 6.80
CA THR A 162 6.72 4.60 7.80
C THR A 162 6.06 5.12 9.07
N ILE A 163 5.07 6.01 8.96
CA ILE A 163 4.36 6.57 10.12
C ILE A 163 3.60 5.47 10.88
N ASN A 164 2.82 4.64 10.18
CA ASN A 164 2.02 3.61 10.84
C ASN A 164 2.90 2.49 11.43
N ALA A 165 3.99 2.10 10.75
CA ALA A 165 4.89 1.06 11.24
C ALA A 165 5.67 1.52 12.48
N THR A 166 6.07 2.80 12.53
CA THR A 166 6.83 3.34 13.68
C THR A 166 5.93 3.74 14.85
N LYS A 167 4.72 4.23 14.60
CA LYS A 167 3.86 4.82 15.63
C LYS A 167 2.66 3.96 16.03
N ILE A 168 2.21 3.03 15.20
CA ILE A 168 1.07 2.15 15.51
C ILE A 168 1.57 0.73 15.77
N ASP A 169 1.81 -0.01 14.69
CA ASP A 169 2.22 -1.40 14.70
C ASP A 169 2.72 -1.78 13.28
N PRO A 170 3.93 -2.36 13.15
CA PRO A 170 4.48 -2.75 11.85
C PRO A 170 3.64 -3.79 11.10
N LEU A 171 3.06 -4.77 11.79
CA LEU A 171 2.27 -5.83 11.15
C LEU A 171 0.95 -5.30 10.62
N LEU A 172 0.32 -4.40 11.36
CA LEU A 172 -0.88 -3.69 10.95
C LEU A 172 -0.59 -2.77 9.77
N ALA A 173 0.56 -2.09 9.76
CA ALA A 173 1.00 -1.30 8.62
C ALA A 173 1.20 -2.17 7.37
N GLU A 174 1.77 -3.37 7.50
CA GLU A 174 1.89 -4.32 6.39
C GLU A 174 0.53 -4.84 5.90
N PHE A 175 -0.41 -5.10 6.80
CA PHE A 175 -1.78 -5.50 6.48
C PHE A 175 -2.53 -4.40 5.72
N MET A 176 -2.51 -3.16 6.21
CA MET A 176 -3.13 -2.01 5.52
C MET A 176 -2.57 -1.80 4.10
N GLN A 177 -1.30 -2.14 3.90
CA GLN A 177 -0.63 -2.06 2.61
C GLN A 177 -0.92 -3.28 1.70
N GLY A 178 -1.61 -4.31 2.20
CA GLY A 178 -1.84 -5.57 1.49
C GLY A 178 -0.59 -6.35 1.18
N ARG A 179 0.35 -6.32 2.12
CA ARG A 179 1.48 -7.24 2.18
C ARG A 179 1.14 -8.47 3.04
N ARG A 180 0.12 -8.37 3.89
CA ARG A 180 -0.47 -9.45 4.70
C ARG A 180 -2.00 -9.45 4.55
N GLY A 181 -2.68 -10.48 5.07
CA GLY A 181 -4.14 -10.51 5.10
C GLY A 181 -4.78 -11.64 4.29
N ASN A 182 -4.27 -12.87 4.42
CA ASN A 182 -5.05 -14.03 4.01
C ASN A 182 -6.37 -14.10 4.83
N VAL A 183 -7.32 -14.94 4.41
CA VAL A 183 -8.68 -14.97 4.99
C VAL A 183 -8.63 -15.10 6.52
N SER A 184 -7.82 -16.02 7.05
CA SER A 184 -7.67 -16.25 8.49
C SER A 184 -7.06 -15.05 9.23
N GLN A 185 -6.04 -14.40 8.64
CA GLN A 185 -5.38 -13.24 9.25
C GLN A 185 -6.29 -12.01 9.36
N ARG A 186 -7.36 -11.90 8.56
CA ARG A 186 -8.30 -10.76 8.66
C ARG A 186 -9.01 -10.70 10.00
N HIS A 187 -9.42 -11.86 10.52
CA HIS A 187 -10.08 -11.95 11.82
C HIS A 187 -9.17 -11.50 12.97
N TYR A 188 -7.85 -11.54 12.76
CA TYR A 188 -6.87 -10.98 13.69
C TYR A 188 -6.67 -9.47 13.49
N PHE A 189 -6.49 -9.01 12.25
CA PHE A 189 -6.15 -7.62 11.99
C PHE A 189 -7.32 -6.65 12.12
N LEU A 190 -8.56 -7.03 11.82
CA LEU A 190 -9.72 -6.13 11.95
C LEU A 190 -9.98 -5.70 13.40
N PRO A 191 -9.99 -6.60 14.41
CA PRO A 191 -10.03 -6.20 15.82
C PRO A 191 -8.84 -5.34 16.21
N LEU A 192 -7.63 -5.70 15.74
CA LEU A 192 -6.43 -4.92 16.02
C LEU A 192 -6.52 -3.48 15.48
N MET A 193 -7.14 -3.31 14.30
CA MET A 193 -7.43 -1.98 13.76
C MET A 193 -8.39 -1.22 14.67
N SER A 194 -9.50 -1.82 15.09
CA SER A 194 -10.45 -1.17 16.00
C SER A 194 -9.77 -0.70 17.30
N ASN A 195 -8.94 -1.55 17.90
CA ASN A 195 -8.19 -1.22 19.13
C ASN A 195 -7.21 -0.06 18.92
N ASN A 196 -6.57 0.01 17.75
CA ASN A 196 -5.59 1.06 17.43
C ASN A 196 -6.19 2.32 16.81
N GLN A 197 -7.50 2.33 16.52
CA GLN A 197 -8.14 3.41 15.77
C GLN A 197 -8.01 4.77 16.47
N LYS A 198 -8.23 4.83 17.79
CA LYS A 198 -8.09 6.07 18.56
C LYS A 198 -6.66 6.62 18.48
N LYS A 199 -5.66 5.74 18.58
CA LYS A 199 -4.24 6.10 18.47
C LYS A 199 -3.92 6.60 17.07
N TRP A 200 -4.41 5.91 16.04
CA TRP A 200 -4.25 6.30 14.64
C TRP A 200 -4.88 7.66 14.36
N ASN A 201 -6.11 7.90 14.82
CA ASN A 201 -6.78 9.20 14.68
C ASN A 201 -5.92 10.32 15.27
N LYS A 202 -5.44 10.19 16.51
CA LYS A 202 -4.59 11.23 17.14
C LYS A 202 -3.31 11.54 16.35
N ILE A 203 -2.65 10.51 15.83
CA ILE A 203 -1.42 10.69 15.04
C ILE A 203 -1.71 11.45 13.75
N TRP A 204 -2.79 11.08 13.06
CA TRP A 204 -3.15 11.66 11.78
C TRP A 204 -3.85 13.01 11.90
N GLU A 205 -4.60 13.26 12.97
CA GLU A 205 -5.23 14.54 13.29
C GLU A 205 -4.20 15.67 13.34
N ASN A 206 -3.05 15.44 14.00
CA ASN A 206 -1.95 16.42 14.05
C ASN A 206 -1.37 16.74 12.67
N ILE A 207 -1.34 15.76 11.76
CA ILE A 207 -0.82 15.93 10.39
C ILE A 207 -1.86 16.63 9.52
N ILE A 208 -3.14 16.25 9.66
CA ILE A 208 -4.24 16.72 8.84
C ILE A 208 -4.61 18.17 9.21
N LYS A 209 -4.66 18.51 10.50
CA LYS A 209 -4.96 19.87 10.96
C LYS A 209 -3.94 20.89 10.47
N LYS A 210 -2.66 20.53 10.34
CA LYS A 210 -1.64 21.40 9.72
C LYS A 210 -2.01 21.86 8.31
N ILE A 211 -2.78 21.09 7.56
CA ILE A 211 -3.20 21.46 6.19
C ILE A 211 -4.62 22.03 6.19
N ILE A 212 -5.52 21.47 7.01
CA ILE A 212 -6.94 21.79 6.96
C ILE A 212 -7.28 23.07 7.76
N CYS A 213 -6.54 23.40 8.81
CA CYS A 213 -6.86 24.50 9.73
C CYS A 213 -6.02 25.77 9.56
N ILE A 214 -5.12 25.88 8.57
CA ILE A 214 -4.37 27.14 8.31
C ILE A 214 -5.24 28.25 7.71
N LYS A 215 -6.54 28.02 7.51
CA LYS A 215 -7.51 29.08 7.16
C LYS A 215 -8.76 28.99 8.03
N ALA A 216 -8.67 29.55 9.24
CA ALA A 216 -9.80 30.19 9.90
C ALA A 216 -9.51 31.69 9.91
#